data_AF-A0AAD9WN01-F1
#
_entry.id   AF-A0AAD9WN01-F1
#
_cell.length_a   1.000
_cell.length_b   1.000
_cell.length_c   1.000
_cell.angle_alpha   90.00
_cell.angle_beta   90.00
_cell.angle_gamma   90.00
#
_symmetry.space_group_name_H-M   'P 1'
#
loop_
_entity.id
_entity.type
_entity.pdbx_description
1 polymer ?
#
loop_
_entity_poly.entity_id
_entity_poly.type
_entity_poly.pdbx_seq_one_letter_code
_entity_poly.pdbx_strand_id
1 'polypeptide(L)'
;MEKVLKEHEERAERDGEREDEDLMDTLLKIYKDKKPEVKITRTHIKAFLVDLFIAGTDTAAEAMQWTIAELINHPDAFKKVRQEIESIIGRTRVVKEALRLYPPAPVTTRECRQNCRIKGFDIPEQTAVAINLYAIMRDPDEWENPDEFRPKRFLIPSRDQEQKLFNFVPFGAGRRDVQGQC
;
A
#
# COMPACT_ATOMS: atom_id res chain seq x y z
N MET A 1 21.83 9.77 9.15
CA MET A 1 22.60 8.99 8.15
C MET A 1 23.46 7.89 8.77
N GLU A 2 24.19 8.13 9.86
CA GLU A 2 25.02 7.09 10.49
C GLU A 2 24.24 5.85 10.94
N LYS A 3 23.07 6.07 11.55
CA LYS A 3 22.17 4.98 11.97
C LYS A 3 21.75 4.10 10.80
N VAL A 4 21.36 4.71 9.68
CA VAL A 4 20.91 4.02 8.46
C VAL A 4 22.07 3.20 7.85
N LEU A 5 23.28 3.77 7.77
CA LEU A 5 24.46 3.03 7.32
C LEU A 5 24.70 1.76 8.16
N LYS A 6 24.61 1.88 9.49
CA LYS A 6 24.78 0.75 10.41
C LYS A 6 23.69 -0.30 10.23
N GLU A 7 22.45 0.13 10.04
CA GLU A 7 21.32 -0.76 9.76
C GLU A 7 21.56 -1.56 8.47
N HIS A 8 22.06 -0.93 7.40
CA HIS A 8 22.43 -1.62 6.15
C HIS A 8 23.60 -2.59 6.33
N GLU A 9 24.63 -2.22 7.11
CA GLU A 9 25.76 -3.10 7.42
C GLU A 9 25.31 -4.35 8.18
N GLU A 10 24.53 -4.18 9.26
CA GLU A 10 23.98 -5.29 10.04
C GLU A 10 23.03 -6.15 9.20
N ARG A 11 22.25 -5.51 8.34
CA ARG A 11 21.28 -6.18 7.46
C ARG A 11 21.96 -6.99 6.34
N ALA A 12 23.13 -6.57 5.86
CA ALA A 12 23.94 -7.32 4.91
C ALA A 12 24.65 -8.52 5.56
N GLU A 13 25.08 -8.38 6.82
CA GLU A 13 25.71 -9.47 7.58
C GLU A 13 24.73 -10.59 7.95
N ARG A 14 23.46 -10.27 8.20
CA ARG A 14 22.44 -11.27 8.56
C ARG A 14 21.95 -12.12 7.39
N ASP A 15 21.82 -11.54 6.20
CA ASP A 15 20.98 -12.13 5.14
C ASP A 15 21.74 -12.55 3.87
N GLY A 16 23.04 -12.26 3.74
CA GLY A 16 23.85 -12.66 2.57
C GLY A 16 23.56 -11.83 1.30
N GLU A 17 23.86 -12.40 0.11
CA GLU A 17 23.54 -11.77 -1.19
C GLU A 17 22.04 -11.78 -1.46
N ARG A 18 21.48 -10.64 -1.90
CA ARG A 18 20.04 -10.46 -2.12
C ARG A 18 19.73 -10.00 -3.54
N GLU A 19 18.50 -10.24 -3.99
CA GLU A 19 17.96 -9.66 -5.24
C GLU A 19 17.51 -8.19 -5.06
N ASP A 20 17.07 -7.80 -3.85
CA ASP A 20 16.55 -6.45 -3.55
C ASP A 20 17.62 -5.52 -2.96
N GLU A 21 18.72 -5.33 -3.69
CA GLU A 21 19.78 -4.40 -3.28
C GLU A 21 19.47 -2.97 -3.67
N ASP A 22 19.73 -2.04 -2.76
CA ASP A 22 19.64 -0.62 -3.06
C ASP A 22 20.99 0.07 -3.24
N LEU A 23 20.93 1.37 -3.53
CA LEU A 23 22.11 2.20 -3.77
C LEU A 23 23.06 2.22 -2.56
N MET A 24 22.54 2.17 -1.34
CA MET A 24 23.36 2.14 -0.12
C MET A 24 24.15 0.83 -0.05
N ASP A 25 23.49 -0.30 -0.33
CA ASP A 25 24.12 -1.62 -0.34
C ASP A 25 25.24 -1.68 -1.38
N THR A 26 25.00 -1.12 -2.57
CA THR A 26 26.00 -1.04 -3.65
C THR A 26 27.23 -0.23 -3.24
N LEU A 27 27.03 0.94 -2.63
CA LEU A 27 28.13 1.80 -2.17
C LEU A 27 28.94 1.16 -1.03
N LEU A 28 28.28 0.43 -0.13
CA LEU A 28 28.94 -0.31 0.95
C LEU A 28 29.79 -1.48 0.43
N LYS A 29 29.35 -2.17 -0.63
CA LYS A 29 30.15 -3.21 -1.31
C LYS A 29 31.45 -2.64 -1.88
N ILE A 30 31.36 -1.51 -2.59
CA ILE A 30 32.54 -0.83 -3.15
C ILE A 30 33.50 -0.38 -2.03
N TYR A 31 32.96 0.09 -0.91
CA TYR A 31 33.76 0.50 0.25
C TYR A 31 34.50 -0.66 0.93
N LYS A 32 33.88 -1.85 0.96
CA LYS A 32 34.45 -3.08 1.54
C LYS A 32 35.39 -3.82 0.59
N ASP A 33 35.49 -3.40 -0.67
CA ASP A 33 36.39 -4.04 -1.65
C ASP A 33 37.87 -3.90 -1.22
N LYS A 34 38.61 -5.00 -1.33
CA LYS A 34 40.03 -5.09 -0.98
C LYS A 34 40.95 -4.61 -2.11
N LYS A 35 40.45 -4.47 -3.35
CA LYS A 35 41.21 -3.96 -4.50
C LYS A 35 40.42 -2.88 -5.28
N PRO A 36 40.04 -1.77 -4.64
CA PRO A 36 39.23 -0.77 -5.30
C PRO A 36 40.03 -0.01 -6.36
N GLU A 37 39.44 0.22 -7.54
CA GLU A 37 39.96 1.19 -8.52
C GLU A 37 39.89 2.63 -7.98
N VAL A 38 38.85 2.93 -7.17
CA VAL A 38 38.65 4.23 -6.52
C VAL A 38 38.39 4.03 -5.04
N LYS A 39 39.23 4.65 -4.19
CA LYS A 39 39.15 4.53 -2.74
C LYS A 39 38.07 5.46 -2.19
N ILE A 40 36.88 4.92 -1.93
CA ILE A 40 35.79 5.65 -1.27
C ILE A 40 35.88 5.54 0.25
N THR A 41 35.45 6.57 0.96
CA THR A 41 35.41 6.60 2.43
C THR A 41 33.97 6.66 2.92
N ARG A 42 33.75 6.32 4.19
CA ARG A 42 32.43 6.48 4.83
C ARG A 42 31.92 7.94 4.75
N THR A 43 32.83 8.92 4.75
CA THR A 43 32.49 10.33 4.54
C THR A 43 32.00 10.61 3.13
N HIS A 44 32.63 10.02 2.10
CA HIS A 44 32.18 10.15 0.71
C HIS A 44 30.78 9.57 0.50
N ILE A 45 30.50 8.38 1.07
CA ILE A 45 29.17 7.75 0.98
C ILE A 45 28.11 8.65 1.59
N LYS A 46 28.37 9.19 2.80
CA LYS A 46 27.43 10.11 3.46
C LYS A 46 27.20 11.37 2.63
N ALA A 47 28.27 12.01 2.17
CA ALA A 47 28.17 13.25 1.40
C ALA A 47 27.35 13.04 0.12
N PHE A 48 27.67 12.00 -0.64
CA PHE A 48 26.95 11.66 -1.87
C PHE A 48 25.45 11.42 -1.63
N LEU A 49 25.09 10.68 -0.57
CA LEU A 49 23.69 10.43 -0.25
C LEU A 49 22.97 11.69 0.22
N VAL A 50 23.62 12.53 1.03
CA VAL A 50 23.06 13.84 1.42
C VAL A 50 22.79 14.69 0.17
N ASP A 51 23.76 14.77 -0.75
CA ASP A 51 23.61 15.52 -2.00
C ASP A 51 22.45 14.98 -2.84
N LEU A 52 22.33 13.65 -2.96
CA LEU A 52 21.22 13.02 -3.68
C LEU A 52 19.85 13.33 -3.05
N PHE A 53 19.74 13.26 -1.72
CA PHE A 53 18.49 13.56 -1.02
C PHE A 53 18.10 15.03 -1.17
N ILE A 54 19.05 15.96 -1.00
CA ILE A 54 18.80 17.38 -1.17
C ILE A 54 18.35 17.66 -2.61
N ALA A 55 19.09 17.13 -3.59
CA ALA A 55 18.79 17.34 -5.00
C ALA A 55 17.41 16.82 -5.40
N GLY A 56 16.97 15.67 -4.87
CA GLY A 56 15.72 15.03 -5.25
C GLY A 56 14.49 15.46 -4.43
N THR A 57 14.66 15.83 -3.16
CA THR A 57 13.52 16.05 -2.26
C THR A 57 12.92 17.44 -2.44
N ASP A 58 13.74 18.49 -2.29
CA ASP A 58 13.24 19.86 -2.27
C ASP A 58 12.70 20.27 -3.64
N THR A 59 13.41 19.89 -4.72
CA THR A 59 13.00 20.20 -6.10
C THR A 59 11.69 19.53 -6.49
N ALA A 60 11.50 18.25 -6.13
CA ALA A 60 10.26 17.52 -6.42
C ALA A 60 9.10 18.06 -5.58
N ALA A 61 9.34 18.39 -4.31
CA ALA A 61 8.34 18.98 -3.44
C ALA A 61 7.87 20.35 -3.97
N GLU A 62 8.80 21.22 -4.36
CA GLU A 62 8.50 22.53 -4.93
C GLU A 62 7.74 22.41 -6.26
N ALA A 63 8.17 21.51 -7.15
CA ALA A 63 7.47 21.24 -8.39
C ALA A 63 6.02 20.77 -8.16
N MET A 64 5.79 19.86 -7.20
CA MET A 64 4.44 19.42 -6.83
C MET A 64 3.62 20.55 -6.20
N GLN A 65 4.21 21.35 -5.31
CA GLN A 65 3.55 22.48 -4.67
C GLN A 65 3.05 23.49 -5.71
N TRP A 66 3.93 23.91 -6.63
CA TRP A 66 3.55 24.82 -7.70
C TRP A 66 2.55 24.18 -8.67
N THR A 67 2.71 22.91 -9.02
CA THR A 67 1.75 22.19 -9.86
C THR A 67 0.35 22.22 -9.23
N ILE A 68 0.23 21.90 -7.94
CA ILE A 68 -1.06 21.91 -7.24
C ILE A 68 -1.60 23.34 -7.13
N ALA A 69 -0.76 24.32 -6.82
CA ALA A 69 -1.16 25.72 -6.75
C ALA A 69 -1.69 26.23 -8.10
N GLU A 70 -1.00 25.94 -9.19
CA GLU A 70 -1.40 26.29 -10.55
C GLU A 70 -2.73 25.62 -10.93
N LEU A 71 -2.90 24.34 -10.59
CA LEU A 71 -4.15 23.62 -10.84
C LEU A 71 -5.33 24.22 -10.07
N ILE A 72 -5.15 24.59 -8.79
CA ILE A 72 -6.21 25.22 -7.98
C ILE A 72 -6.60 26.58 -8.56
N ASN A 73 -5.62 27.34 -9.05
CA ASN A 73 -5.84 28.67 -9.66
C ASN A 73 -6.36 28.61 -11.10
N HIS A 74 -6.29 27.44 -11.77
CA HIS A 74 -6.76 27.24 -13.14
C HIS A 74 -7.78 26.09 -13.24
N PRO A 75 -9.07 26.35 -12.92
CA PRO A 75 -10.10 25.32 -12.84
C PRO A 75 -10.30 24.48 -14.11
N ASP A 76 -10.12 25.07 -15.29
CA ASP A 76 -10.25 24.36 -16.58
C ASP A 76 -9.15 23.32 -16.77
N ALA A 77 -7.91 23.64 -16.40
CA ALA A 77 -6.78 22.72 -16.46
C ALA A 77 -6.97 21.59 -15.43
N PHE A 78 -7.39 21.93 -14.21
CA PHE A 78 -7.69 20.95 -13.17
C PHE A 78 -8.78 19.97 -13.58
N LYS A 79 -9.86 20.46 -14.21
CA LYS A 79 -10.94 19.62 -14.73
C LYS A 79 -10.45 18.61 -15.77
N LYS A 80 -9.57 19.01 -16.69
CA LYS A 80 -8.99 18.13 -17.71
C LYS A 80 -8.11 17.05 -17.11
N VAL A 81 -7.20 17.41 -16.20
CA VAL A 81 -6.34 16.44 -15.49
C VAL A 81 -7.19 15.43 -14.72
N ARG A 82 -8.24 15.91 -14.05
CA ARG A 82 -9.17 15.03 -13.34
C ARG A 82 -9.89 14.06 -14.28
N GLN A 83 -10.35 14.54 -15.44
CA GLN A 83 -10.99 13.69 -16.47
C GLN A 83 -10.03 12.65 -17.06
N GLU A 84 -8.75 12.99 -17.24
CA GLU A 84 -7.74 12.06 -17.71
C GLU A 84 -7.47 10.95 -16.69
N ILE A 85 -7.28 11.32 -15.42
CA ILE A 85 -7.16 10.38 -14.30
C ILE A 85 -8.40 9.47 -14.24
N GLU A 86 -9.59 10.03 -14.45
CA GLU A 86 -10.83 9.26 -14.47
C GLU A 86 -10.95 8.31 -15.64
N SER A 87 -10.55 8.75 -16.83
CA SER A 87 -10.58 7.93 -18.04
C SER A 87 -9.62 6.73 -17.92
N ILE A 88 -8.41 6.99 -17.43
CA ILE A 88 -7.34 5.98 -17.36
C ILE A 88 -7.49 5.12 -16.10
N ILE A 89 -7.63 5.75 -14.94
CA ILE A 89 -7.57 5.10 -13.62
C ILE A 89 -8.95 4.85 -13.05
N GLY A 90 -9.98 5.63 -13.39
CA GLY A 90 -11.36 5.50 -12.89
C GLY A 90 -11.48 5.86 -11.41
N ARG A 91 -12.34 6.84 -11.05
CA ARG A 91 -12.53 7.27 -9.63
C ARG A 91 -12.84 6.08 -8.72
N THR A 92 -13.67 5.18 -9.20
CA THR A 92 -14.18 4.05 -8.42
C THR A 92 -13.09 3.03 -8.09
N ARG A 93 -12.03 2.89 -8.90
CA ARG A 93 -10.99 1.85 -8.70
C ARG A 93 -10.03 2.23 -7.58
N VAL A 94 -9.60 3.49 -7.56
CA VAL A 94 -8.74 4.04 -6.48
C VAL A 94 -9.48 3.98 -5.15
N VAL A 95 -10.75 4.39 -5.14
CA VAL A 95 -11.60 4.36 -3.93
C VAL A 95 -11.82 2.93 -3.46
N LYS A 96 -12.11 1.98 -4.37
CA LYS A 96 -12.26 0.57 -4.01
C LYS A 96 -10.98 -0.01 -3.40
N GLU A 97 -9.81 0.27 -3.98
CA GLU A 97 -8.54 -0.24 -3.42
C GLU A 97 -8.19 0.41 -2.08
N ALA A 98 -8.49 1.70 -1.91
CA ALA A 98 -8.31 2.38 -0.63
C ALA A 98 -9.22 1.76 0.45
N LEU A 99 -10.49 1.52 0.13
CA LEU A 99 -11.44 0.88 1.04
C LEU A 99 -11.06 -0.58 1.37
N ARG A 100 -10.45 -1.30 0.44
CA ARG A 100 -9.94 -2.66 0.67
C ARG A 100 -8.81 -2.65 1.70
N LEU A 101 -7.80 -1.79 1.51
CA LEU A 101 -6.64 -1.73 2.40
C LEU A 101 -6.94 -1.06 3.75
N TYR A 102 -7.87 -0.10 3.74
CA TYR A 102 -8.21 0.78 4.86
C TYR A 102 -9.73 0.88 5.05
N PRO A 103 -10.42 -0.22 5.41
CA PRO A 103 -11.85 -0.16 5.68
C PRO A 103 -12.15 0.78 6.85
N PRO A 104 -13.19 1.62 6.76
CA PRO A 104 -13.62 2.46 7.87
C PRO A 104 -14.01 1.67 9.13
N ALA A 105 -14.49 0.44 8.95
CA ALA A 105 -14.82 -0.49 10.02
C ALA A 105 -14.01 -1.80 9.85
N PRO A 106 -12.74 -1.86 10.28
CA PRO A 106 -11.89 -3.03 10.07
C PRO A 106 -12.39 -4.28 10.82
N VAL A 107 -13.08 -4.09 11.94
CA VAL A 107 -13.76 -5.15 12.69
C VAL A 107 -15.20 -4.75 12.92
N THR A 108 -16.15 -5.63 12.58
CA THR A 108 -17.58 -5.44 12.86
C THR A 108 -18.10 -6.55 13.75
N THR A 109 -19.03 -6.24 14.66
CA THR A 109 -19.58 -7.21 15.60
C THR A 109 -21.01 -7.63 15.23
N ARG A 110 -21.32 -8.89 15.51
CA ARG A 110 -22.65 -9.49 15.41
C ARG A 110 -22.94 -10.27 16.68
N GLU A 111 -24.21 -10.51 16.95
CA GLU A 111 -24.65 -11.35 18.07
C GLU A 111 -25.48 -12.50 17.51
N CYS A 112 -25.19 -13.70 17.98
CA CYS A 112 -25.88 -14.90 17.58
C CYS A 112 -27.27 -14.95 18.25
N ARG A 113 -28.34 -14.97 17.47
CA ARG A 113 -29.73 -14.96 18.01
C ARG A 113 -30.33 -16.34 18.28
N GLN A 114 -29.60 -17.38 17.93
CA GLN A 114 -29.99 -18.77 18.15
C GLN A 114 -28.73 -19.63 18.06
N ASN A 115 -28.74 -20.81 18.69
CA ASN A 115 -27.66 -21.77 18.53
C ASN A 115 -27.47 -22.11 17.04
N CYS A 116 -26.25 -21.99 16.53
CA CYS A 116 -25.93 -22.30 15.15
C CYS A 116 -24.57 -22.98 15.02
N ARG A 117 -24.33 -23.63 13.88
CA ARG A 117 -23.04 -24.25 13.57
C ARG A 117 -22.44 -23.59 12.33
N ILE A 118 -21.24 -23.02 12.45
CA ILE A 118 -20.52 -22.37 11.34
C ILE A 118 -19.20 -23.09 11.13
N LYS A 119 -18.94 -23.60 9.91
CA LYS A 119 -17.72 -24.35 9.55
C LYS A 119 -17.33 -25.44 10.58
N GLY A 120 -18.32 -26.10 11.18
CA GLY A 120 -18.10 -27.16 12.18
C GLY A 120 -18.01 -26.69 13.64
N PHE A 121 -18.00 -25.39 13.90
CA PHE A 121 -18.00 -24.83 15.26
C PHE A 121 -19.42 -24.53 15.73
N ASP A 122 -19.76 -25.01 16.92
CA ASP A 122 -21.03 -24.70 17.59
C ASP A 122 -20.93 -23.31 18.27
N ILE A 123 -21.82 -22.41 17.86
CA ILE A 123 -21.91 -21.02 18.34
C ILE A 123 -23.25 -20.89 19.09
N PRO A 124 -23.21 -20.83 20.43
CA PRO A 124 -24.42 -20.64 21.24
C PRO A 124 -25.11 -19.30 20.97
N GLU A 125 -26.40 -19.24 21.28
CA GLU A 125 -27.16 -18.01 21.38
C GLU A 125 -26.47 -17.00 22.31
N GLN A 126 -26.65 -15.69 22.04
CA GLN A 126 -26.05 -14.56 22.75
C GLN A 126 -24.53 -14.44 22.62
N THR A 127 -23.89 -15.29 21.81
CA THR A 127 -22.45 -15.16 21.53
C THR A 127 -22.18 -13.95 20.65
N ALA A 128 -21.29 -13.07 21.11
CA ALA A 128 -20.74 -11.98 20.30
C ALA A 128 -19.69 -12.52 19.32
N VAL A 129 -19.85 -12.21 18.05
CA VAL A 129 -18.96 -12.62 16.95
C VAL A 129 -18.31 -11.36 16.37
N ALA A 130 -16.99 -11.28 16.43
CA ALA A 130 -16.21 -10.25 15.77
C ALA A 130 -15.76 -10.73 14.39
N ILE A 131 -16.10 -9.97 13.34
CA ILE A 131 -15.73 -10.26 11.95
C ILE A 131 -14.62 -9.29 11.58
N ASN A 132 -13.44 -9.83 11.26
CA ASN A 132 -12.28 -9.06 10.87
C ASN A 132 -12.29 -8.80 9.36
N LEU A 133 -12.97 -7.73 8.94
CA LEU A 133 -13.07 -7.33 7.53
C LEU A 133 -11.68 -6.95 6.96
N TYR A 134 -10.82 -6.35 7.78
CA TYR A 134 -9.44 -6.03 7.40
C TYR A 134 -8.65 -7.28 6.97
N ALA A 135 -8.76 -8.37 7.72
CA ALA A 135 -8.10 -9.63 7.38
C ALA A 135 -8.70 -10.26 6.10
N ILE A 136 -10.02 -10.28 5.96
CA ILE A 136 -10.70 -10.83 4.77
C ILE A 136 -10.25 -10.09 3.49
N MET A 137 -10.14 -8.77 3.56
CA MET A 137 -9.74 -7.94 2.42
C MET A 137 -8.23 -7.96 2.13
N ARG A 138 -7.43 -8.65 2.95
CA ARG A 138 -5.99 -8.88 2.78
C ARG A 138 -5.62 -10.36 2.74
N ASP A 139 -6.60 -11.23 2.60
CA ASP A 139 -6.36 -12.67 2.51
C ASP A 139 -5.55 -12.98 1.24
N PRO A 140 -4.32 -13.52 1.34
CA PRO A 140 -3.48 -13.83 0.17
C PRO A 140 -4.08 -14.92 -0.73
N ASP A 141 -4.99 -15.76 -0.21
CA ASP A 141 -5.68 -16.77 -1.02
C ASP A 141 -6.71 -16.14 -1.96
N GLU A 142 -7.16 -14.91 -1.64
CA GLU A 142 -8.21 -14.18 -2.38
C GLU A 142 -7.65 -12.96 -3.13
N TRP A 143 -6.57 -12.35 -2.62
CA TRP A 143 -5.98 -11.12 -3.13
C TRP A 143 -4.48 -11.28 -3.45
N GLU A 144 -4.13 -11.26 -4.73
CA GLU A 144 -2.73 -11.21 -5.19
C GLU A 144 -2.02 -9.94 -4.67
N ASN A 145 -0.85 -10.10 -4.04
CA ASN A 145 -0.11 -9.05 -3.33
C ASN A 145 -1.05 -8.20 -2.45
N PRO A 146 -1.61 -8.79 -1.37
CA PRO A 146 -2.73 -8.22 -0.65
C PRO A 146 -2.38 -6.90 0.04
N ASP A 147 -1.13 -6.68 0.41
CA ASP A 147 -0.67 -5.48 1.11
C ASP A 147 -0.27 -4.33 0.18
N GLU A 148 -0.18 -4.59 -1.13
CA GLU A 148 0.15 -3.56 -2.12
C GLU A 148 -1.08 -2.77 -2.57
N PHE A 149 -0.93 -1.45 -2.70
CA PHE A 149 -1.94 -0.58 -3.29
C PHE A 149 -1.93 -0.71 -4.82
N ARG A 150 -2.80 -1.58 -5.35
CA ARG A 150 -2.89 -1.88 -6.80
C ARG A 150 -4.32 -1.66 -7.33
N PRO A 151 -4.76 -0.40 -7.59
CA PRO A 151 -6.11 -0.11 -8.11
C PRO A 151 -6.47 -0.83 -9.42
N LYS A 152 -5.45 -1.19 -10.21
CA LYS A 152 -5.59 -1.98 -11.44
C LYS A 152 -6.27 -3.34 -11.23
N ARG A 153 -6.30 -3.90 -10.01
CA ARG A 153 -6.98 -5.17 -9.72
C ARG A 153 -8.51 -5.12 -9.93
N PHE A 154 -9.08 -3.92 -9.94
CA PHE A 154 -10.48 -3.68 -10.27
C PHE A 154 -10.72 -3.40 -11.77
N LEU A 155 -9.79 -3.78 -12.66
CA LEU A 155 -9.93 -3.69 -14.12
C LEU A 155 -10.62 -4.89 -14.77
N ILE A 156 -10.85 -5.99 -14.04
CA ILE A 156 -11.31 -7.27 -14.61
C ILE A 156 -12.78 -7.17 -15.09
N PRO A 157 -13.15 -7.76 -16.25
CA PRO A 157 -14.53 -7.76 -16.76
C PRO A 157 -15.55 -8.39 -15.79
N SER A 158 -16.82 -8.00 -15.95
CA SER A 158 -17.88 -8.12 -14.93
C SER A 158 -18.17 -9.52 -14.37
N ARG A 159 -17.84 -10.60 -15.09
CA ARG A 159 -18.12 -11.97 -14.64
C ARG A 159 -17.19 -12.46 -13.52
N ASP A 160 -15.94 -12.04 -13.50
CA ASP A 160 -15.00 -12.40 -12.42
C ASP A 160 -15.08 -11.43 -11.24
N GLN A 161 -15.72 -10.26 -11.43
CA GLN A 161 -15.98 -9.31 -10.37
C GLN A 161 -17.01 -9.85 -9.36
N GLU A 162 -18.01 -10.61 -9.79
CA GLU A 162 -19.02 -11.19 -8.89
C GLU A 162 -18.39 -12.10 -7.82
N GLN A 163 -17.40 -12.90 -8.19
CA GLN A 163 -16.70 -13.79 -7.24
C GLN A 163 -15.82 -12.98 -6.27
N LYS A 164 -15.07 -11.99 -6.75
CA LYS A 164 -14.21 -11.12 -5.92
C LYS A 164 -15.00 -10.14 -5.03
N LEU A 165 -16.24 -9.82 -5.41
CA LEU A 165 -17.14 -8.99 -4.61
C LEU A 165 -17.53 -9.65 -3.28
N PHE A 166 -17.50 -10.98 -3.16
CA PHE A 166 -17.79 -11.65 -1.88
C PHE A 166 -16.76 -11.32 -0.80
N ASN A 167 -15.50 -11.12 -1.17
CA ASN A 167 -14.41 -10.79 -0.25
C ASN A 167 -14.08 -9.29 -0.21
N PHE A 168 -14.79 -8.47 -1.00
CA PHE A 168 -14.73 -7.02 -0.94
C PHE A 168 -15.90 -6.48 -0.09
N VAL A 169 -15.68 -6.40 1.22
CA VAL A 169 -16.71 -6.05 2.23
C VAL A 169 -16.31 -4.85 3.10
N PRO A 170 -15.94 -3.70 2.51
CA PRO A 170 -15.40 -2.57 3.27
C PRO A 170 -16.40 -1.93 4.25
N PHE A 171 -17.70 -2.16 4.04
CA PHE A 171 -18.79 -1.67 4.89
C PHE A 171 -19.57 -2.81 5.56
N GLY A 172 -19.06 -4.04 5.47
CA GLY A 172 -19.78 -5.24 5.86
C GLY A 172 -20.66 -5.80 4.73
N ALA A 173 -21.54 -6.74 5.08
CA ALA A 173 -22.45 -7.40 4.15
C ALA A 173 -23.71 -7.90 4.88
N GLY A 174 -24.74 -8.26 4.11
CA GLY A 174 -25.97 -8.89 4.59
C GLY A 174 -27.00 -7.92 5.17
N ARG A 175 -27.91 -8.40 6.03
CA ARG A 175 -29.09 -7.64 6.50
C ARG A 175 -28.78 -6.37 7.31
N ARG A 176 -27.54 -6.19 7.77
CA ARG A 176 -27.07 -5.01 8.51
C ARG A 176 -25.91 -4.32 7.81
N ASP A 177 -25.89 -4.39 6.48
CA ASP A 177 -25.00 -3.60 5.66
C ASP A 177 -25.40 -2.11 5.70
N VAL A 178 -24.46 -1.23 5.43
CA VAL A 178 -24.67 0.22 5.41
C VAL A 178 -25.52 0.58 4.19
N GLN A 179 -26.70 1.17 4.40
CA GLN A 179 -27.57 1.62 3.32
C GLN A 179 -27.03 2.91 2.67
N GLY A 180 -27.07 3.01 1.34
CA GLY A 180 -26.63 4.20 0.59
C GLY A 180 -25.32 4.06 -0.20
N GLN A 181 -24.86 2.83 -0.47
CA GLN A 181 -23.65 2.54 -1.26
C GLN A 181 -23.96 2.59 -2.78
N CYS A 182 -24.20 3.77 -3.34
CA CYS A 182 -24.26 4.01 -4.79
C CYS A 182 -23.43 5.25 -5.15
#